data_AF-A0A1F8XTM0-F1
#
_entry.id   AF-A0A1F8XTM0-F1
#
_cell.length_a   1.000
_cell.length_b   1.000
_cell.length_c   1.000
_cell.angle_alpha   90.00
_cell.angle_beta   90.00
_cell.angle_gamma   90.00
#
_symmetry.space_group_name_H-M   'P 1'
#
loop_
_entity.id
_entity.type
_entity.pdbx_description
1 polymer ?
#
loop_
_entity_poly.entity_id
_entity_poly.type
_entity_poly.pdbx_seq_one_letter_code
_entity_poly.pdbx_strand_id
1 'polypeptide(L)'
;MRRVLKIAPLLFFWVLLVAMAKPPGPEVPTPDIDFKATVRDDQDVATKVSHASWEGNVFFTGVRGKGLVTISFEKVKKLSSMNSGNGNRSDFQVTLKNGDVVAVSLESDERLLGVTSFGTYRIAAKNIKEIVFE
;
A
#
# COMPACT_ATOMS: atom_id res chain seq x y z
N MET A 1 23.58 48.93 14.48
CA MET A 1 24.06 47.59 14.92
C MET A 1 23.25 46.97 16.08
N ARG A 2 22.84 47.70 17.13
CA ARG A 2 22.10 47.12 18.28
C ARG A 2 20.74 46.45 17.96
N ARG A 3 20.08 46.81 16.86
CA ARG A 3 18.81 46.17 16.44
C ARG A 3 19.02 44.79 15.81
N VAL A 4 20.08 44.60 15.02
CA VAL A 4 20.43 43.31 14.40
C VAL A 4 20.79 42.26 15.45
N LEU A 5 21.45 42.68 16.53
CA LEU A 5 21.83 41.82 17.65
C LEU A 5 20.63 41.24 18.43
N LYS A 6 19.46 41.92 18.39
CA LYS A 6 18.23 41.43 19.03
C LYS A 6 17.40 40.51 18.14
N ILE A 7 17.62 40.54 16.82
CA ILE A 7 16.87 39.73 15.86
C ILE A 7 17.50 38.33 15.74
N ALA A 8 18.81 38.22 15.89
CA ALA A 8 19.54 36.95 15.85
C ALA A 8 19.00 35.86 16.81
N PRO A 9 18.74 36.11 18.11
CA PRO A 9 18.18 35.09 18.99
C PRO A 9 16.74 34.71 18.64
N LEU A 10 15.94 35.65 18.12
CA LEU A 10 14.57 35.40 17.70
C LEU A 10 14.52 34.48 16.47
N LEU A 11 15.44 34.69 15.54
CA LEU A 11 15.56 33.89 14.32
C LEU A 11 16.09 32.48 14.64
N PHE A 12 17.03 32.37 15.58
CA PHE A 12 17.51 31.08 16.07
C PHE A 12 16.41 30.28 16.80
N PHE A 13 15.57 30.96 17.59
CA PHE A 13 14.42 30.37 18.25
C PHE A 13 13.35 29.90 17.26
N TRP A 14 13.14 30.63 16.16
CA TRP A 14 12.27 30.18 15.07
C TRP A 14 12.77 28.87 14.44
N VAL A 15 14.06 28.76 14.15
CA VAL A 15 14.63 27.54 13.56
C VAL A 15 14.47 26.33 14.51
N LEU A 16 14.63 26.54 15.82
CA LEU A 16 14.36 25.50 16.83
C LEU A 16 12.90 25.03 16.84
N LEU A 17 11.95 25.93 16.62
CA LEU A 17 10.52 25.58 16.53
C LEU A 17 10.21 24.75 15.26
N VAL A 18 10.80 25.08 14.12
CA VAL A 18 10.60 24.32 12.87
C VAL A 18 11.27 22.95 12.94
N ALA A 19 12.40 22.82 13.64
CA ALA A 19 13.10 21.54 13.81
C ALA A 19 12.37 20.53 14.71
N MET A 20 11.38 20.96 15.49
CA MET A 20 10.51 20.08 16.30
C MET A 20 9.29 19.56 15.54
N ALA A 21 9.10 19.96 14.27
CA ALA A 21 8.07 19.38 13.41
C ALA A 21 8.49 17.95 13.03
N LYS A 22 8.09 16.98 13.87
CA LYS A 22 8.11 15.56 13.54
C LYS A 22 7.24 15.39 12.28
N PRO A 23 7.79 14.99 11.12
CA PRO A 23 6.95 14.62 10.00
C PRO A 23 6.08 13.45 10.50
N PRO A 24 4.74 13.51 10.36
CA PRO A 24 3.94 12.32 10.59
C PRO A 24 4.56 11.22 9.71
N GLY A 25 4.96 10.11 10.32
CA GLY A 25 5.35 8.93 9.56
C GLY A 25 4.23 8.59 8.58
N PRO A 26 4.51 7.94 7.44
CA PRO A 26 3.53 7.76 6.39
C PRO A 26 2.32 7.01 6.93
N GLU A 27 1.30 7.79 7.28
CA GLU A 27 0.03 7.35 7.82
C GLU A 27 -0.59 6.44 6.76
N VAL A 28 -0.95 5.22 7.13
CA VAL A 28 -1.71 4.39 6.21
C VAL A 28 -3.02 5.12 5.97
N PRO A 29 -3.33 5.53 4.72
CA PRO A 29 -4.59 6.17 4.43
C PRO A 29 -5.67 5.22 4.91
N THR A 30 -6.51 5.66 5.84
CA THR A 30 -7.60 4.83 6.34
C THR A 30 -8.69 4.89 5.27
N PRO A 31 -8.92 3.80 4.52
CA PRO A 31 -9.98 3.81 3.52
C PRO A 31 -11.33 3.94 4.22
N ASP A 32 -12.30 4.63 3.60
CA ASP A 32 -13.68 4.74 4.11
C ASP A 32 -14.37 3.37 4.29
N ILE A 33 -13.81 2.32 3.68
CA ILE A 33 -14.30 0.94 3.74
C ILE A 33 -13.19 0.03 4.27
N ASP A 34 -13.46 -0.59 5.42
CA ASP A 34 -12.53 -1.49 6.09
C ASP A 34 -12.53 -2.88 5.46
N PHE A 35 -11.54 -3.14 4.61
CA PHE A 35 -11.30 -4.48 4.09
C PHE A 35 -10.35 -5.26 5.00
N LYS A 36 -10.78 -6.47 5.36
CA LYS A 36 -9.93 -7.48 6.02
C LYS A 36 -9.40 -8.42 4.97
N ALA A 37 -8.10 -8.68 5.03
CA ALA A 37 -7.44 -9.60 4.11
C ALA A 37 -6.38 -10.42 4.85
N THR A 38 -6.16 -11.62 4.36
CA THR A 38 -5.01 -12.45 4.72
C THR A 38 -4.03 -12.41 3.56
N VAL A 39 -2.84 -11.88 3.80
CA VAL A 39 -1.76 -11.79 2.81
C VAL A 39 -0.73 -12.86 3.10
N ARG A 40 -0.38 -13.66 2.09
CA ARG A 40 0.74 -14.60 2.11
C ARG A 40 1.86 -14.08 1.23
N ASP A 41 3.05 -13.97 1.79
CA ASP A 41 4.25 -13.56 1.07
C ASP A 41 4.93 -14.74 0.33
N ASP A 42 6.01 -14.43 -0.37
CA ASP A 42 6.88 -15.38 -1.08
C ASP A 42 7.64 -16.34 -0.15
N GLN A 43 7.74 -16.01 1.14
CA GLN A 43 8.29 -16.85 2.21
C GLN A 43 7.22 -17.71 2.91
N ASP A 44 6.00 -17.76 2.36
CA ASP A 44 4.84 -18.49 2.91
C ASP A 44 4.36 -18.01 4.29
N VAL A 45 4.72 -16.78 4.69
CA VAL A 45 4.23 -16.16 5.92
C VAL A 45 2.84 -15.56 5.69
N ALA A 46 1.85 -16.04 6.43
CA ALA A 46 0.49 -15.52 6.39
C ALA A 46 0.29 -14.43 7.45
N THR A 47 -0.09 -13.23 7.00
CA THR A 47 -0.35 -12.07 7.85
C THR A 47 -1.79 -11.60 7.66
N LYS A 48 -2.54 -11.52 8.77
CA LYS A 48 -3.89 -10.94 8.78
C LYS A 48 -3.80 -9.42 8.91
N VAL A 49 -4.40 -8.72 7.97
CA VAL A 49 -4.44 -7.26 7.92
C VAL A 49 -5.89 -6.76 7.92
N SER A 50 -6.13 -5.72 8.71
CA SER A 50 -7.31 -4.85 8.65
C SER A 50 -6.96 -3.54 7.94
N HIS A 51 -7.98 -2.80 7.49
CA HIS A 51 -7.80 -1.55 6.72
C HIS A 51 -6.89 -1.76 5.49
N ALA A 52 -7.06 -2.90 4.81
CA ALA A 52 -6.27 -3.23 3.65
C ALA A 52 -6.50 -2.19 2.55
N SER A 53 -5.41 -1.61 2.05
CA SER A 53 -5.43 -0.65 0.94
C SER A 53 -4.25 -0.89 0.00
N TRP A 54 -4.40 -0.54 -1.26
CA TRP A 54 -3.37 -0.57 -2.29
C TRP A 54 -2.94 0.86 -2.59
N GLU A 55 -1.72 1.25 -2.19
CA GLU A 55 -1.28 2.64 -2.27
C GLU A 55 -2.30 3.66 -1.68
N GLY A 56 -3.04 3.24 -0.64
CA GLY A 56 -4.09 4.04 -0.02
C GLY A 56 -5.50 3.91 -0.61
N ASN A 57 -5.68 3.10 -1.66
CA ASN A 57 -6.96 2.90 -2.34
C ASN A 57 -7.56 1.52 -2.03
N VAL A 58 -8.89 1.38 -2.10
CA VAL A 58 -9.60 0.07 -1.96
C VAL A 58 -9.81 -0.65 -3.30
N PHE A 59 -8.93 -0.35 -4.25
CA PHE A 59 -8.90 -0.94 -5.58
C PHE A 59 -7.45 -1.01 -6.03
N PHE A 60 -7.16 -1.96 -6.91
CA PHE A 60 -5.89 -1.98 -7.64
C PHE A 60 -6.17 -1.75 -9.13
N THR A 61 -5.19 -1.17 -9.82
CA THR A 61 -5.25 -0.96 -11.26
C THR A 61 -4.18 -1.81 -11.91
N GLY A 62 -4.58 -2.70 -12.79
CA GLY A 62 -3.68 -3.59 -13.50
C GLY A 62 -3.83 -3.46 -15.00
N VAL A 63 -2.79 -3.85 -15.72
CA VAL A 63 -2.82 -3.97 -17.18
C VAL A 63 -3.32 -5.35 -17.56
N ARG A 64 -4.28 -5.42 -18.47
CA ARG A 64 -4.73 -6.67 -19.10
C ARG A 64 -4.62 -6.53 -20.62
N GLY A 65 -3.64 -7.20 -21.21
CA GLY A 65 -3.34 -7.05 -22.63
C GLY A 65 -2.89 -5.62 -22.95
N LYS A 66 -3.70 -4.89 -23.73
CA LYS A 66 -3.47 -3.45 -24.03
C LYS A 66 -4.39 -2.50 -23.25
N GLY A 67 -5.25 -3.03 -22.37
CA GLY A 67 -6.21 -2.26 -21.58
C GLY A 67 -5.76 -2.08 -20.13
N LEU A 68 -6.19 -0.98 -19.52
CA LEU A 68 -6.12 -0.77 -18.07
C LEU A 68 -7.43 -1.25 -17.44
N VAL A 69 -7.32 -1.99 -16.34
CA VAL A 69 -8.46 -2.54 -15.61
C VAL A 69 -8.32 -2.16 -14.15
N THR A 70 -9.33 -1.49 -13.61
CA THR A 70 -9.43 -1.19 -12.18
C THR A 70 -10.39 -2.18 -11.54
N ILE A 71 -9.92 -2.88 -10.50
CA ILE A 71 -10.72 -3.87 -9.77
C ILE A 71 -10.79 -3.47 -8.31
N SER A 72 -12.01 -3.24 -7.83
CA SER A 72 -12.27 -2.95 -6.41
C SER A 72 -12.18 -4.22 -5.58
N PHE A 73 -11.62 -4.10 -4.37
CA PHE A 73 -11.45 -5.19 -3.41
C PHE A 73 -12.77 -5.88 -3.06
N GLU A 74 -13.89 -5.13 -3.07
CA GLU A 74 -15.23 -5.66 -2.80
C GLU A 74 -15.59 -6.82 -3.73
N LYS A 75 -15.15 -6.77 -4.98
CA LYS A 75 -15.43 -7.77 -6.01
C LYS A 75 -14.42 -8.91 -6.03
N VAL A 76 -13.30 -8.76 -5.31
CA VAL A 76 -12.21 -9.74 -5.30
C VAL A 76 -12.44 -10.73 -4.17
N LYS A 77 -12.27 -12.02 -4.48
CA LYS A 77 -12.26 -13.10 -3.50
C LYS A 77 -10.82 -13.48 -3.15
N LYS A 78 -9.98 -13.62 -4.18
CA LYS A 78 -8.61 -14.08 -4.05
C LYS A 78 -7.72 -13.46 -5.11
N LEU A 79 -6.53 -13.04 -4.73
CA LEU A 79 -5.43 -12.67 -5.62
C LEU A 79 -4.34 -13.73 -5.50
N SER A 80 -3.84 -14.28 -6.60
CA SER A 80 -2.72 -15.23 -6.57
C SER A 80 -1.65 -14.77 -7.53
N SER A 81 -0.40 -14.72 -7.08
CA SER A 81 0.73 -14.40 -7.94
C SER A 81 0.97 -15.53 -8.93
N MET A 82 1.09 -15.20 -10.20
CA MET A 82 1.65 -16.09 -11.20
C MET A 82 3.16 -15.85 -11.19
N ASN A 83 3.97 -16.91 -11.03
CA ASN A 83 5.44 -16.85 -11.03
C ASN A 83 6.08 -16.38 -12.36
N SER A 84 5.33 -15.66 -13.18
CA SER A 84 5.71 -15.08 -14.47
C SER A 84 5.73 -13.55 -14.34
N GLY A 85 6.61 -13.02 -13.49
CA GLY A 85 6.90 -11.59 -13.48
C GLY A 85 7.99 -11.28 -14.50
N ASN A 86 7.79 -10.28 -15.37
CA ASN A 86 8.82 -9.82 -16.30
C ASN A 86 9.24 -8.39 -15.93
N GLY A 87 10.46 -8.23 -15.40
CA GLY A 87 11.01 -6.92 -15.03
C GLY A 87 10.21 -6.22 -13.92
N ASN A 88 9.60 -5.07 -14.22
CA ASN A 88 8.93 -4.20 -13.25
C ASN A 88 7.43 -4.49 -13.08
N ARG A 89 6.91 -5.58 -13.64
CA ARG A 89 5.51 -5.99 -13.47
C ARG A 89 5.40 -7.40 -12.91
N SER A 90 4.41 -7.56 -12.04
CA SER A 90 4.07 -8.82 -11.39
C SER A 90 2.70 -9.28 -11.91
N ASP A 91 2.66 -10.48 -12.49
CA ASP A 91 1.43 -11.05 -13.02
C ASP A 91 0.62 -11.70 -11.90
N PHE A 92 -0.66 -11.32 -11.81
CA PHE A 92 -1.59 -11.81 -10.81
C PHE A 92 -2.84 -12.39 -11.45
N GLN A 93 -3.32 -13.47 -10.86
CA GLN A 93 -4.63 -14.04 -11.14
C GLN A 93 -5.62 -13.60 -10.07
N VAL A 94 -6.58 -12.78 -10.48
CA VAL A 94 -7.68 -12.29 -9.66
C VAL A 94 -8.87 -13.24 -9.81
N THR A 95 -9.26 -13.90 -8.73
CA THR A 95 -10.53 -14.60 -8.63
C THR A 95 -11.56 -13.64 -8.03
N LEU A 96 -12.60 -13.34 -8.80
CA LEU A 96 -13.70 -12.49 -8.38
C LEU A 96 -14.73 -13.30 -7.58
N LYS A 97 -15.54 -12.62 -6.77
CA LYS A 97 -16.59 -13.25 -5.95
C LYS A 97 -17.67 -13.95 -6.78
N ASN A 98 -17.89 -13.52 -8.02
CA ASN A 98 -18.81 -14.14 -8.97
C ASN A 98 -18.27 -15.44 -9.60
N GLY A 99 -17.02 -15.83 -9.30
CA GLY A 99 -16.36 -17.02 -9.85
C GLY A 99 -15.48 -16.74 -11.08
N ASP A 100 -15.54 -15.53 -11.64
CA ASP A 100 -14.70 -15.17 -12.79
C ASP A 100 -13.23 -15.08 -12.38
N VAL A 101 -12.36 -15.49 -13.31
CA VAL A 101 -10.91 -15.42 -13.12
C VAL A 101 -10.30 -14.48 -14.16
N VAL A 102 -9.57 -13.48 -13.68
CA VAL A 102 -9.02 -12.39 -14.48
C VAL A 102 -7.52 -12.31 -14.23
N ALA A 103 -6.71 -12.50 -15.27
CA ALA A 103 -5.27 -12.25 -15.20
C ALA A 103 -4.98 -10.76 -15.43
N VAL A 104 -4.21 -10.16 -14.54
CA VAL A 104 -3.78 -8.75 -14.60
C VAL A 104 -2.30 -8.64 -14.25
N SER A 105 -1.60 -7.73 -14.88
CA SER A 105 -0.22 -7.36 -14.52
C SER A 105 -0.27 -6.10 -13.66
N LEU A 106 0.21 -6.17 -12.43
CA LEU A 106 0.36 -5.03 -11.52
C LEU A 106 1.79 -4.50 -11.55
N GLU A 107 2.01 -3.25 -11.16
CA GLU A 107 3.37 -2.72 -11.05
C GLU A 107 4.04 -3.28 -9.80
N SER A 108 5.30 -3.70 -9.94
CA SER A 108 6.02 -4.42 -8.87
C SER A 108 6.40 -3.54 -7.68
N ASP A 109 6.37 -2.22 -7.85
CA ASP A 109 6.70 -1.20 -6.86
C ASP A 109 5.48 -0.73 -6.04
N GLU A 110 4.27 -0.99 -6.52
CA GLU A 110 3.03 -0.76 -5.77
C GLU A 110 3.01 -1.61 -4.49
N ARG A 111 2.41 -1.05 -3.44
CA ARG A 111 2.39 -1.63 -2.10
C ARG A 111 0.99 -1.81 -1.58
N LEU A 112 0.78 -2.98 -0.98
CA LEU A 112 -0.34 -3.22 -0.11
C LEU A 112 0.01 -2.72 1.29
N LEU A 113 -0.88 -1.89 1.82
CA LEU A 113 -0.84 -1.32 3.16
C LEU A 113 -1.95 -1.94 4.00
N GLY A 114 -1.72 -2.06 5.29
CA GLY A 114 -2.73 -2.48 6.24
C GLY A 114 -2.26 -2.33 7.68
N VAL A 115 -3.15 -2.68 8.60
CA VAL A 115 -2.90 -2.66 10.05
C VAL A 115 -3.03 -4.09 10.55
N THR A 116 -2.04 -4.57 11.32
CA THR A 116 -2.06 -5.87 11.99
C THR A 116 -2.29 -5.65 13.49
N SER A 117 -2.47 -6.73 14.24
CA SER A 117 -2.59 -6.68 15.70
C SER A 117 -1.33 -6.13 16.42
N PHE A 118 -0.20 -6.09 15.73
CA PHE A 118 1.10 -5.72 16.30
C PHE A 118 1.73 -4.49 15.63
N GLY A 119 1.08 -3.86 14.65
CA GLY A 119 1.58 -2.64 14.03
C GLY A 119 1.06 -2.37 12.62
N THR A 120 1.81 -1.58 11.87
CA THR A 120 1.53 -1.28 10.46
C THR A 120 2.20 -2.30 9.56
N TYR A 121 1.46 -2.80 8.57
CA TYR A 121 1.96 -3.73 7.57
C TYR A 121 2.04 -3.07 6.20
N ARG A 122 3.16 -3.31 5.53
CA ARG A 122 3.42 -2.82 4.17
C ARG A 122 4.20 -3.88 3.42
N ILE A 123 3.68 -4.32 2.29
CA ILE A 123 4.33 -5.30 1.42
C ILE A 123 4.26 -4.84 -0.03
N ALA A 124 5.35 -5.01 -0.78
CA ALA A 124 5.39 -4.71 -2.20
C ALA A 124 4.73 -5.82 -3.01
N ALA A 125 4.03 -5.47 -4.08
CA ALA A 125 3.32 -6.41 -4.94
C ALA A 125 4.19 -7.59 -5.37
N LYS A 126 5.45 -7.35 -5.75
CA LYS A 126 6.40 -8.40 -6.14
C LYS A 126 6.66 -9.49 -5.09
N ASN A 127 6.45 -9.21 -3.81
CA ASN A 127 6.68 -10.15 -2.71
C ASN A 127 5.38 -10.85 -2.28
N ILE A 128 4.24 -10.51 -2.89
CA ILE A 128 2.95 -11.10 -2.55
C ILE A 128 2.80 -12.38 -3.34
N LYS A 129 2.54 -13.49 -2.64
CA LYS A 129 2.21 -14.79 -3.23
C LYS A 129 0.70 -14.95 -3.37
N GLU A 130 -0.05 -14.57 -2.35
CA GLU A 130 -1.50 -14.72 -2.33
C GLU A 130 -2.15 -13.68 -1.41
N ILE A 131 -3.34 -13.21 -1.78
CA ILE A 131 -4.20 -12.40 -0.92
C ILE A 131 -5.58 -13.03 -0.92
N VAL A 132 -6.15 -13.24 0.25
CA VAL A 132 -7.53 -13.68 0.42
C VAL A 132 -8.29 -12.57 1.12
N PHE A 133 -9.34 -12.06 0.49
CA PHE A 133 -10.23 -11.06 1.10
C PHE A 133 -11.38 -11.77 1.80
N GLU A 134 -11.72 -11.30 3.01
CA GLU A 134 -12.83 -11.81 3.84
C GLU A 134 -14.16 -11.13 3.51
#